data_AF-A0AAV5BEY6-F1
#
_entry.id   AF-A0AAV5BEY6-F1
#
_cell.length_a   1.000
_cell.length_b   1.000
_cell.length_c   1.000
_cell.angle_alpha   90.00
_cell.angle_beta   90.00
_cell.angle_gamma   90.00
#
_symmetry.space_group_name_H-M   'P 1'
#
loop_
_entity.id
_entity.type
_entity.pdbx_description
1 polymer ?
#
loop_
_entity_poly.entity_id
_entity_poly.type
_entity_poly.pdbx_seq_one_letter_code
_entity_poly.pdbx_strand_id
1 'polypeptide(L)'
;MEKEWKELTDRGVYMQVLDMPILDTKPGQDTINELVVKIVFDLLSYIAQIERENIHKRQREGIAAAKKAGKHLGRPGITYPENWSEVILRYESHEITGGQARELLGLKEATFYNLLRKYRNK
;
A
#
# COMPACT_ATOMS: atom_id res chain seq x y z
N MET A 1 -0.05 15.58 -14.15
CA MET A 1 0.81 16.77 -14.36
C MET A 1 0.12 17.81 -15.21
N GLU A 2 -0.24 17.55 -16.48
CA GLU A 2 -0.90 18.54 -17.36
C GLU A 2 -2.12 19.24 -16.71
N LYS A 3 -3.01 18.47 -16.06
CA LYS A 3 -4.21 19.00 -15.40
C LYS A 3 -3.90 20.00 -14.27
N GLU A 4 -2.95 19.67 -13.39
CA GLU A 4 -2.56 20.53 -12.26
C GLU A 4 -1.85 21.79 -12.77
N TRP A 5 -1.01 21.63 -13.80
CA TRP A 5 -0.34 22.75 -14.45
C TRP A 5 -1.34 23.73 -15.07
N LYS A 6 -2.34 23.19 -15.76
CA LYS A 6 -3.42 23.96 -16.37
C LYS A 6 -4.25 24.69 -15.31
N GLU A 7 -4.58 24.02 -14.21
CA GLU A 7 -5.30 24.65 -13.09
C GLU A 7 -4.55 25.85 -12.50
N LEU A 8 -3.22 25.74 -12.36
CA LEU A 8 -2.38 26.84 -11.88
C LEU A 8 -2.35 28.00 -12.89
N THR A 9 -2.17 27.70 -14.18
CA THR A 9 -2.20 28.72 -15.23
C THR A 9 -3.56 29.42 -15.31
N ASP A 10 -4.67 28.68 -15.18
CA ASP A 10 -6.04 29.23 -15.16
C ASP A 10 -6.26 30.18 -13.96
N ARG A 11 -5.50 30.01 -12.88
CA ARG A 11 -5.47 30.90 -11.71
C ARG A 11 -4.53 32.09 -11.88
N GLY A 12 -3.90 32.26 -13.05
CA GLY A 12 -2.93 33.32 -13.32
C GLY A 12 -1.54 33.06 -12.72
N VAL A 13 -1.23 31.82 -12.34
CA VAL A 13 0.10 31.42 -11.84
C VAL A 13 0.93 30.92 -13.01
N TYR A 14 2.06 31.59 -13.26
CA TYR A 14 3.01 31.21 -14.31
C TYR A 14 4.22 30.52 -13.72
N MET A 15 4.71 29.49 -14.42
CA MET A 15 5.80 28.64 -13.98
C MET A 15 6.92 28.68 -15.01
N GLN A 16 8.15 28.82 -14.52
CA GLN A 16 9.35 28.78 -15.34
C GLN A 16 10.25 27.65 -14.83
N VAL A 17 10.55 26.69 -15.70
CA VAL A 17 11.49 25.61 -15.40
C VAL A 17 12.86 26.04 -15.92
N LEU A 18 13.78 26.36 -15.02
CA LEU A 18 15.10 26.92 -15.39
C LEU A 18 15.91 25.97 -16.27
N ASP A 19 15.86 24.68 -15.97
CA ASP A 19 16.60 23.63 -16.70
C ASP A 19 15.90 23.19 -18.00
N MET A 20 14.63 23.53 -18.17
CA MET A 20 13.83 23.25 -19.37
C MET A 20 13.01 24.50 -19.76
N PRO A 21 13.65 25.54 -20.31
CA PRO A 21 12.99 26.81 -20.63
C PRO A 21 11.81 26.67 -21.61
N ILE A 22 11.78 25.57 -22.39
CA ILE A 22 10.68 25.23 -23.31
C ILE A 22 9.35 24.94 -22.60
N LEU A 23 9.36 24.75 -21.26
CA LEU A 23 8.17 24.52 -20.44
C LEU A 23 7.64 25.79 -19.76
N ASP A 24 8.19 26.97 -20.09
CA ASP A 24 7.74 28.25 -19.52
C ASP A 24 6.28 28.53 -19.94
N THR A 25 5.45 28.97 -18.99
CA THR A 25 4.03 29.27 -19.21
C THR A 25 3.71 30.76 -19.25
N LYS A 26 4.72 31.65 -19.25
CA LYS A 26 4.50 33.10 -19.29
C LYS A 26 3.70 33.56 -20.52
N PRO A 27 2.79 34.54 -20.36
CA PRO A 27 2.00 35.07 -21.46
C PRO A 27 2.88 35.85 -22.44
N GLY A 28 2.53 35.79 -23.74
CA GLY A 28 3.27 36.45 -24.82
C GLY A 28 4.22 35.54 -25.62
N GLN A 29 4.14 34.23 -25.43
CA GLN A 29 4.85 33.24 -26.25
C GLN A 29 3.96 32.79 -27.43
N ASP A 30 4.58 32.49 -28.57
CA ASP A 30 3.89 32.06 -29.79
C ASP A 30 3.02 30.82 -29.57
N THR A 31 1.92 30.68 -30.32
CA THR A 31 1.03 29.49 -30.32
C THR A 31 1.77 28.17 -30.56
N ILE A 32 2.92 28.23 -31.24
CA ILE A 32 3.81 27.08 -31.45
C ILE A 32 4.41 26.61 -30.11
N ASN A 33 4.76 27.54 -29.21
CA ASN A 33 5.37 27.17 -27.93
C ASN A 33 4.36 26.44 -27.02
N GLU A 34 3.11 26.90 -26.98
CA GLU A 34 2.04 26.23 -26.23
C GLU A 34 1.83 24.78 -26.69
N LEU A 35 1.87 24.53 -28.01
CA LEU A 35 1.78 23.19 -28.58
C LEU A 35 2.96 22.32 -28.16
N VAL A 36 4.18 22.85 -28.21
CA VAL A 36 5.38 22.10 -27.82
C VAL A 36 5.37 21.77 -26.32
N VAL A 37 5.01 22.74 -25.47
CA VAL A 37 4.84 22.55 -24.02
C VAL A 37 3.88 21.40 -23.74
N LYS A 38 2.73 21.38 -24.42
CA LYS A 38 1.73 20.32 -24.27
C LYS A 38 2.29 18.94 -24.65
N ILE A 39 2.96 18.82 -25.81
CA ILE A 39 3.56 17.56 -26.27
C ILE A 39 4.59 17.04 -25.27
N VAL A 40 5.42 17.93 -24.71
CA VAL A 40 6.43 17.53 -23.72
C VAL A 40 5.74 17.05 -22.43
N PHE A 41 4.69 17.72 -21.96
CA PHE A 41 3.93 17.24 -20.80
C PHE A 41 3.26 15.88 -21.04
N ASP A 42 2.73 15.65 -22.24
CA ASP A 42 2.14 14.36 -22.63
C ASP A 42 3.21 13.26 -22.62
N LEU A 43 4.39 13.53 -23.18
CA LEU A 43 5.52 12.59 -23.19
C LEU A 43 6.04 12.28 -21.78
N LEU A 44 6.22 13.29 -20.93
CA LEU A 44 6.64 13.11 -19.54
C LEU A 44 5.62 12.30 -18.75
N SER A 45 4.32 12.54 -18.99
CA SER A 45 3.24 11.77 -18.37
C SER A 45 3.28 10.30 -18.80
N TYR A 46 3.55 10.04 -20.09
CA TYR A 46 3.71 8.69 -20.61
C TYR A 46 4.92 7.96 -20.02
N ILE A 47 6.08 8.62 -19.95
CA ILE A 47 7.29 8.07 -19.33
C ILE A 47 7.04 7.73 -17.85
N ALA A 48 6.38 8.64 -17.11
CA ALA A 48 6.04 8.41 -15.71
C ALA A 48 5.12 7.20 -15.53
N GLN A 49 4.15 7.00 -16.45
CA GLN A 49 3.28 5.84 -16.44
C GLN A 49 4.05 4.53 -16.70
N ILE A 50 4.93 4.50 -17.69
CA ILE A 50 5.79 3.35 -17.96
C ILE A 50 6.64 3.00 -16.73
N GLU A 51 7.29 3.99 -16.11
CA GLU A 51 8.17 3.72 -14.98
C GLU A 51 7.38 3.19 -13.77
N ARG A 52 6.16 3.70 -13.56
CA ARG A 52 5.25 3.16 -12.55
C ARG A 52 4.93 1.69 -12.80
N GLU A 53 4.62 1.32 -14.04
CA GLU A 53 4.36 -0.07 -14.42
C GLU A 53 5.59 -0.96 -14.22
N ASN A 54 6.78 -0.47 -14.56
CA ASN A 54 8.05 -1.15 -14.35
C ASN A 54 8.36 -1.40 -12.87
N ILE A 55 8.11 -0.41 -12.00
CA ILE A 55 8.27 -0.56 -10.54
C ILE A 55 7.33 -1.66 -10.02
N HIS A 56 6.05 -1.63 -10.42
CA HIS A 56 5.09 -2.66 -10.01
C HIS A 56 5.42 -4.05 -10.54
N LYS A 57 5.95 -4.16 -11.77
CA LYS A 57 6.43 -5.41 -12.34
C LYS A 57 7.58 -5.98 -11.49
N ARG A 58 8.62 -5.18 -11.24
CA ARG A 58 9.78 -5.56 -10.43
C ARG A 58 9.37 -5.93 -9.00
N GLN A 59 8.43 -5.19 -8.39
CA GLN A 59 7.90 -5.51 -7.06
C GLN A 59 7.23 -6.90 -7.04
N ARG A 60 6.41 -7.22 -8.05
CA ARG A 60 5.76 -8.53 -8.16
C ARG A 60 6.79 -9.66 -8.31
N GLU A 61 7.81 -9.44 -9.14
CA GLU A 61 8.92 -10.38 -9.32
C GLU A 61 9.68 -10.60 -8.00
N GLY A 62 9.98 -9.53 -7.26
CA GLY A 62 10.62 -9.60 -5.94
C GLY A 62 9.79 -10.35 -4.90
N ILE A 63 8.47 -10.10 -4.85
CA ILE A 63 7.53 -10.84 -3.99
C ILE A 63 7.51 -12.33 -4.37
N ALA A 64 7.46 -12.65 -5.66
CA ALA A 64 7.46 -14.04 -6.13
C ALA A 64 8.77 -14.76 -5.74
N ALA A 65 9.92 -14.10 -5.89
CA ALA A 65 11.21 -14.63 -5.45
C ALA A 65 11.26 -14.87 -3.93
N ALA A 66 10.77 -13.92 -3.12
CA ALA A 66 10.71 -14.06 -1.68
C ALA A 66 9.79 -15.22 -1.23
N LYS A 67 8.63 -15.40 -1.89
CA LYS A 67 7.74 -16.55 -1.66
C LYS A 67 8.43 -17.88 -2.00
N LYS A 68 9.12 -17.96 -3.14
CA LYS A 68 9.89 -19.17 -3.54
C LYS A 68 11.00 -19.51 -2.54
N ALA A 69 11.64 -18.49 -1.97
CA ALA A 69 12.64 -18.64 -0.92
C ALA A 69 12.04 -18.95 0.47
N GLY A 70 10.73 -19.11 0.60
CA GLY A 70 10.06 -19.43 1.86
C GLY A 70 10.00 -18.28 2.87
N LYS A 71 10.30 -17.04 2.46
CA LYS A 71 10.20 -15.89 3.36
C LYS A 71 8.74 -15.59 3.71
N HIS A 72 8.46 -15.37 5.00
CA HIS A 72 7.16 -14.87 5.44
C HIS A 72 6.93 -13.47 4.90
N LEU A 73 5.80 -13.26 4.23
CA LEU A 73 5.40 -11.96 3.69
C LEU A 73 4.13 -11.47 4.39
N GLY A 74 4.10 -10.16 4.67
CA GLY A 74 3.00 -9.54 5.39
C GLY A 74 3.12 -9.65 6.91
N ARG A 75 2.03 -9.33 7.61
CA ARG A 75 2.00 -9.31 9.08
C ARG A 75 2.23 -10.72 9.63
N PRO A 76 3.13 -10.91 10.62
CA PRO A 76 3.25 -12.18 11.34
C PRO A 76 1.92 -12.61 11.93
N GLY A 77 1.60 -13.91 11.86
CA GLY A 77 0.43 -14.47 12.51
C GLY A 77 0.53 -14.34 14.03
N ILE A 78 -0.61 -14.10 14.70
CA ILE A 78 -0.68 -14.15 16.17
C ILE A 78 -0.39 -15.59 16.59
N THR A 79 0.55 -15.75 17.51
CA THR A 79 0.94 -17.04 18.10
C THR A 79 0.07 -17.35 19.31
N TYR A 80 0.08 -18.61 19.75
CA TYR A 80 -0.56 -19.02 20.99
C TYR A 80 0.13 -18.34 22.19
N PRO A 81 -0.61 -17.70 23.10
CA PRO A 81 -0.08 -17.24 24.39
C PRO A 81 0.48 -18.40 25.23
N GLU A 82 1.37 -18.12 26.17
CA GLU A 82 2.04 -19.15 26.98
C GLU A 82 1.05 -20.01 27.79
N ASN A 83 -0.01 -19.39 28.32
CA ASN A 83 -1.07 -20.06 29.09
C ASN A 83 -2.18 -20.69 28.23
N TRP A 84 -1.98 -20.79 26.91
CA TRP A 84 -3.01 -21.29 25.99
C TRP A 84 -3.55 -22.66 26.37
N SER A 85 -2.67 -23.64 26.55
CA SER A 85 -3.07 -25.03 26.81
C SER A 85 -3.88 -25.18 28.09
N GLU A 86 -3.48 -24.50 29.17
CA GLU A 86 -4.19 -24.53 30.45
C GLU A 86 -5.60 -23.92 30.33
N VAL A 87 -5.70 -22.74 29.72
CA VAL A 87 -6.99 -22.03 29.59
C VAL A 87 -7.93 -22.79 28.65
N ILE A 88 -7.44 -23.39 27.57
CA ILE A 88 -8.28 -24.20 26.67
C ILE A 88 -8.78 -25.47 27.36
N LEU A 89 -7.97 -26.17 28.16
CA LEU A 89 -8.43 -27.34 28.92
C LEU A 89 -9.60 -26.98 29.83
N ARG A 90 -9.49 -25.89 30.59
CA ARG A 90 -10.55 -25.38 31.47
C ARG A 90 -11.79 -24.92 30.71
N TYR A 91 -11.62 -24.38 29.50
CA TYR A 91 -12.73 -24.00 28.64
C TYR A 91 -13.46 -25.24 28.08
N GLU A 92 -12.72 -26.28 27.67
CA GLU A 92 -13.30 -27.52 27.12
C GLU A 92 -13.94 -28.40 28.21
N SER A 93 -13.43 -28.35 29.45
CA SER A 93 -14.10 -28.95 30.61
C SER A 93 -15.31 -28.15 31.11
N HIS A 94 -15.65 -27.03 30.44
CA HIS A 94 -16.76 -26.13 30.80
C HIS A 94 -16.60 -25.46 32.18
N GLU A 95 -15.39 -25.40 32.73
CA GLU A 95 -15.08 -24.71 33.99
C GLU A 95 -15.08 -23.18 33.85
N ILE A 96 -14.75 -22.68 32.66
CA ILE A 96 -14.74 -21.24 32.36
C ILE A 96 -15.50 -20.96 31.07
N THR A 97 -16.10 -19.77 30.99
CA THR A 97 -16.79 -19.32 29.78
C THR A 97 -15.80 -18.83 28.71
N GLY A 98 -16.24 -18.78 27.45
CA GLY A 98 -15.45 -18.19 26.37
C GLY A 98 -15.14 -16.70 26.58
N GLY A 99 -15.91 -15.98 27.39
CA GLY A 99 -15.58 -14.60 27.81
C GLY A 99 -14.35 -14.59 28.74
N GLN A 100 -14.39 -15.41 29.78
CA GLN A 100 -13.30 -15.53 30.77
C GLN A 100 -12.01 -16.08 30.14
N ALA A 101 -12.11 -17.07 29.25
CA ALA A 101 -10.96 -17.60 28.54
C ALA A 101 -10.25 -16.52 27.70
N ARG A 102 -11.01 -15.63 27.05
CA ARG A 102 -10.44 -14.52 26.27
C ARG A 102 -9.73 -13.50 27.13
N GLU A 103 -10.31 -13.18 28.28
CA GLU A 103 -9.74 -12.24 29.24
C GLU A 103 -8.42 -12.78 29.83
N LEU A 104 -8.42 -14.05 30.25
CA LEU A 104 -7.22 -14.74 30.77
C LEU A 104 -6.09 -14.85 29.72
N LEU A 105 -6.44 -14.92 28.44
CA LEU A 105 -5.47 -14.98 27.33
C LEU A 105 -5.10 -13.58 26.78
N GLY A 106 -5.77 -12.52 27.24
CA GLY A 106 -5.60 -11.16 26.68
C GLY A 106 -5.97 -11.05 25.20
N LEU A 107 -6.86 -11.91 24.69
CA LEU A 107 -7.19 -12.01 23.27
C LEU A 107 -8.52 -11.34 22.94
N LYS A 108 -8.56 -10.62 21.82
CA LYS A 108 -9.82 -10.19 21.20
C LYS A 108 -10.62 -11.40 20.71
N GLU A 109 -11.93 -11.25 20.69
CA GLU A 109 -12.88 -12.33 20.37
C GLU A 109 -12.58 -13.06 19.05
N ALA A 110 -12.43 -12.31 17.97
CA ALA A 110 -12.11 -12.89 16.66
C ALA A 110 -10.78 -13.64 16.68
N THR A 111 -9.76 -13.14 17.40
CA THR A 111 -8.45 -13.80 17.49
C THR A 111 -8.56 -15.11 18.27
N PHE A 112 -9.28 -15.12 19.39
CA PHE A 112 -9.47 -16.31 20.22
C PHE A 112 -10.14 -17.44 19.45
N TYR A 113 -11.30 -17.20 18.81
CA TYR A 113 -11.99 -18.26 18.07
C TYR A 113 -11.23 -18.71 16.82
N ASN A 114 -10.47 -17.82 16.17
CA ASN A 114 -9.59 -18.20 15.07
C ASN A 114 -8.45 -19.12 15.54
N LEU A 115 -7.83 -18.82 16.68
CA LEU A 115 -6.79 -19.68 17.27
C LEU A 115 -7.35 -21.00 17.79
N LEU A 116 -8.54 -20.99 18.40
CA LEU A 116 -9.24 -22.19 18.87
C LEU A 116 -9.59 -23.14 17.73
N ARG A 117 -10.16 -22.62 16.63
CA ARG A 117 -10.44 -23.42 15.43
C ARG A 117 -9.17 -24.04 14.85
N LYS A 118 -8.07 -23.28 14.81
CA LYS A 118 -6.76 -23.80 14.37
C LYS A 118 -6.21 -24.87 15.31
N TYR A 119 -6.40 -24.71 16.61
CA TYR A 119 -5.95 -25.65 17.63
C TYR A 119 -6.71 -26.98 17.55
N ARG A 120 -8.02 -26.95 17.31
CA ARG A 120 -8.86 -28.15 17.17
C ARG A 120 -8.71 -28.89 15.84
N ASN A 121 -8.33 -28.17 14.78
CA ASN A 121 -8.09 -28.74 13.45
C ASN A 121 -6.64 -29.24 13.28
N LYS A 122 -5.85 -29.20 14.35
CA LYS A 122 -4.46 -29.65 14.38
C LYS A 122 -4.40 -31.06 14.95
#